data_AF-A0A257NU92-F1
#
_entry.id   AF-A0A257NU92-F1
#
_cell.length_a   1.000
_cell.length_b   1.000
_cell.length_c   1.000
_cell.angle_alpha   90.00
_cell.angle_beta   90.00
_cell.angle_gamma   90.00
#
_symmetry.space_group_name_H-M   'P 1'
#
loop_
_entity.id
_entity.type
_entity.pdbx_description
1 polymer ?
#
loop_
_entity_poly.entity_id
_entity_poly.type
_entity_poly.pdbx_seq_one_letter_code
_entity_poly.pdbx_strand_id
1 'polypeptide(L)'
;MPKNILIAIALPQENVDKRLNRFGLPIIYTDVGKINATLQLTEALTKAAPPYSTVINLGSAESHRFSAGTIICAAHFLSVP
;
A
#
# COMPACT_ATOMS: atom_id res chain seq x y z
N MET A 1 11.23 -5.24 -19.14
CA MET A 1 11.65 -5.77 -17.82
C MET A 1 10.44 -6.35 -17.11
N PRO A 2 10.55 -7.47 -16.38
CA PRO A 2 9.44 -7.95 -15.55
C PRO A 2 9.08 -6.86 -14.53
N LYS A 3 7.79 -6.56 -14.38
CA LYS A 3 7.31 -5.54 -13.45
C LYS A 3 7.55 -6.05 -12.02
N ASN A 4 8.49 -5.42 -11.30
CA ASN A 4 8.72 -5.69 -9.88
C ASN A 4 7.78 -4.77 -9.08
N ILE A 5 6.70 -5.32 -8.55
CA ILE A 5 5.61 -4.59 -7.90
C ILE A 5 5.62 -4.90 -6.40
N LEU A 6 5.54 -3.88 -5.58
CA LEU A 6 5.34 -3.99 -4.13
C LEU A 6 3.91 -3.57 -3.76
N ILE A 7 3.23 -4.35 -2.94
CA ILE A 7 1.98 -3.94 -2.29
C ILE A 7 2.32 -3.41 -0.89
N ALA A 8 1.85 -2.21 -0.57
CA ALA A 8 2.03 -1.60 0.75
C ALA A 8 0.66 -1.28 1.37
N ILE A 9 0.36 -1.90 2.51
CA ILE A 9 -0.91 -1.72 3.24
C ILE A 9 -0.62 -1.42 4.72
N ALA A 10 -1.55 -0.80 5.44
CA ALA A 10 -1.27 -0.39 6.81
C ALA A 10 -1.36 -1.59 7.76
N LEU A 11 -2.47 -2.32 7.71
CA LEU A 11 -2.79 -3.36 8.70
C LEU A 11 -3.07 -4.74 8.05
N PRO A 12 -2.72 -5.86 8.72
CA PRO A 12 -3.04 -7.21 8.26
C PRO A 12 -4.51 -7.44 7.90
N GLN A 13 -5.41 -6.79 8.64
CA GLN A 13 -6.86 -6.89 8.46
C GLN A 13 -7.34 -6.33 7.11
N GLU A 14 -6.56 -5.45 6.46
CA GLU A 14 -6.87 -4.94 5.13
C GLU A 14 -6.62 -5.99 4.03
N ASN A 15 -5.81 -7.02 4.32
CA ASN A 15 -5.64 -8.21 3.48
C ASN A 15 -6.55 -9.34 3.95
N VAL A 16 -7.87 -9.10 3.89
CA VAL A 16 -8.90 -10.05 4.33
C VAL A 16 -8.65 -11.43 3.74
N ASP A 17 -8.62 -12.45 4.60
CA ASP A 17 -8.34 -13.85 4.26
C ASP A 17 -7.07 -14.07 3.42
N LYS A 18 -6.10 -13.17 3.53
CA LYS A 18 -4.87 -13.16 2.74
C LYS A 18 -5.12 -13.16 1.23
N ARG A 19 -6.25 -12.61 0.77
CA ARG A 19 -6.67 -12.65 -0.64
C ARG A 19 -5.66 -11.99 -1.58
N LEU A 20 -4.88 -11.02 -1.13
CA LEU A 20 -3.82 -10.39 -1.94
C LEU A 20 -2.64 -11.33 -2.19
N ASN A 21 -2.42 -12.34 -1.34
CA ASN A 21 -1.31 -13.29 -1.50
C ASN A 21 -1.45 -14.13 -2.79
N ARG A 22 -2.67 -14.27 -3.31
CA ARG A 22 -2.94 -14.99 -4.57
C ARG A 22 -2.19 -14.43 -5.77
N PHE A 23 -1.74 -13.18 -5.69
CA PHE A 23 -0.99 -12.52 -6.77
C PHE A 23 0.50 -12.85 -6.76
N GLY A 24 1.01 -13.53 -5.72
CA GLY A 24 2.43 -13.86 -5.60
C GLY A 24 3.34 -12.63 -5.52
N LEU A 25 2.78 -11.47 -5.15
CA LEU A 25 3.52 -10.21 -5.01
C LEU A 25 3.99 -10.02 -3.57
N PRO A 26 5.14 -9.37 -3.35
CA PRO A 26 5.56 -8.97 -2.00
C PRO A 26 4.55 -7.97 -1.42
N ILE A 27 4.23 -8.17 -0.14
CA ILE A 27 3.34 -7.32 0.65
C ILE A 27 4.12 -6.85 1.87
N ILE A 28 4.11 -5.54 2.13
CA ILE A 28 4.57 -4.97 3.40
C ILE A 28 3.38 -4.42 4.19
N TYR A 29 3.45 -4.56 5.51
CA TYR A 29 2.53 -3.94 6.45
C TYR A 29 3.25 -2.77 7.11
N THR A 30 2.75 -1.57 6.88
CA THR A 30 3.47 -0.35 7.28
C THR A 30 3.03 0.20 8.63
N ASP A 31 2.01 -0.39 9.25
CA ASP A 31 1.29 0.17 10.40
C ASP A 31 0.60 1.51 10.08
N VAL A 32 -0.16 2.04 11.03
CA VAL A 32 -0.99 3.25 10.89
C VAL A 32 -0.15 4.51 11.09
N GLY A 33 -0.45 5.53 10.29
CA GLY A 33 0.09 6.88 10.45
C GLY A 33 1.31 7.18 9.58
N LYS A 34 1.51 8.47 9.27
CA LYS A 34 2.53 8.95 8.31
C LYS A 34 3.96 8.55 8.71
N ILE A 35 4.27 8.53 10.01
CA ILE A 35 5.61 8.20 10.53
C ILE A 35 5.94 6.73 10.23
N ASN A 36 5.09 5.80 10.67
CA ASN A 36 5.29 4.37 10.46
C ASN A 36 5.28 4.02 8.97
N ALA A 37 4.31 4.57 8.22
CA ALA A 37 4.22 4.42 6.78
C ALA A 37 5.51 4.83 6.06
N THR A 38 6.03 6.01 6.39
CA THR A 38 7.25 6.54 5.78
C THR A 38 8.46 5.70 6.14
N LEU A 39 8.65 5.36 7.41
CA LEU A 39 9.80 4.60 7.89
C LEU A 39 9.86 3.21 7.24
N GLN A 40 8.77 2.44 7.36
CA GLN A 40 8.72 1.05 6.90
C GLN A 40 8.83 0.96 5.37
N LEU A 41 8.15 1.85 4.64
CA LEU A 41 8.26 1.87 3.18
C LEU A 41 9.67 2.28 2.73
N THR A 42 10.28 3.28 3.39
CA THR A 42 11.66 3.70 3.08
C THR A 42 12.65 2.56 3.29
N GLU A 43 12.54 1.84 4.40
CA GLU A 43 13.39 0.68 4.65
C GLU A 43 13.21 -0.42 3.60
N ALA A 44 11.96 -0.76 3.27
CA ALA A 44 11.65 -1.80 2.29
C ALA A 44 12.18 -1.46 0.89
N LEU A 45 12.04 -0.20 0.47
CA LEU A 45 12.53 0.28 -0.83
C LEU A 45 14.06 0.33 -0.88
N THR A 46 14.71 0.76 0.21
CA THR A 46 16.18 0.86 0.28
C THR A 46 16.85 -0.51 0.26
N LYS A 47 16.23 -1.50 0.92
CA LYS A 47 16.76 -2.87 0.99
C LYS A 47 16.45 -3.71 -0.27
N ALA A 48 15.61 -3.23 -1.17
CA ALA A 48 15.17 -3.99 -2.35
C ALA A 48 16.26 -4.06 -3.44
N ALA A 49 16.61 -5.28 -3.83
CA ALA A 49 17.50 -5.56 -4.95
C ALA A 49 16.95 -6.74 -5.78
N PRO A 50 16.47 -6.53 -7.03
CA PRO A 50 16.40 -5.26 -7.75
C PRO A 50 15.35 -4.30 -7.16
N PRO A 51 15.43 -3.00 -7.46
CA PRO A 51 14.44 -2.03 -6.98
C PRO A 51 13.04 -2.34 -7.51
N TYR A 52 12.03 -1.99 -6.72
CA TYR A 52 10.64 -2.05 -7.16
C TYR A 52 10.37 -0.96 -8.20
N SER A 53 9.73 -1.34 -9.30
CA SER A 53 9.31 -0.43 -10.38
C SER A 53 7.95 0.22 -10.13
N THR A 54 7.18 -0.33 -9.18
CA THR A 54 5.84 0.16 -8.85
C THR A 54 5.53 -0.20 -7.41
N VAL A 55 4.99 0.77 -6.66
CA VAL A 55 4.39 0.54 -5.34
C VAL A 55 2.90 0.78 -5.45
N ILE A 56 2.10 -0.22 -5.07
CA ILE A 56 0.66 -0.09 -4.96
C ILE A 56 0.34 0.05 -3.48
N ASN A 57 0.06 1.29 -3.05
CA ASN A 57 -0.57 1.50 -1.76
C ASN A 57 -2.08 1.32 -1.91
N LEU A 58 -2.66 0.47 -1.05
CA LEU A 58 -4.09 0.24 -1.02
C LEU A 58 -4.53 0.11 0.44
N GLY A 59 -5.78 0.46 0.71
CA GLY A 59 -6.32 0.44 2.05
C GLY A 59 -7.75 0.93 2.03
N SER A 60 -8.39 0.85 3.19
CA SER A 60 -9.71 1.45 3.37
C SER A 60 -9.61 2.96 3.59
N ALA A 61 -10.63 3.70 3.14
CA ALA A 61 -10.74 5.12 3.39
C ALA A 61 -12.21 5.47 3.65
N GLU A 62 -12.44 6.45 4.52
CA GLU A 62 -13.76 7.01 4.74
C GLU A 62 -14.11 8.02 3.65
N SER A 63 -15.39 8.13 3.33
CA SER A 63 -15.86 9.10 2.35
C SER A 63 -17.27 9.58 2.68
N HIS A 64 -17.49 10.89 2.55
CA HIS A 64 -18.82 11.48 2.53
C HIS A 64 -19.43 11.56 1.12
N ARG A 65 -18.65 11.21 0.09
CA ARG A 65 -19.04 11.36 -1.33
C ARG A 65 -19.28 10.02 -2.01
N PHE A 66 -18.46 9.01 -1.73
CA PHE A 66 -18.57 7.69 -2.34
C PHE A 66 -19.24 6.71 -1.38
N SER A 67 -20.10 5.84 -1.91
CA SER A 67 -20.76 4.80 -1.13
C SER A 67 -19.75 3.75 -0.62
N ALA A 68 -20.05 3.14 0.52
CA ALA A 68 -19.25 2.05 1.07
C ALA A 68 -19.09 0.90 0.05
N GLY A 69 -17.90 0.29 0.01
CA GLY A 69 -17.54 -0.76 -0.95
C GLY A 69 -17.11 -0.27 -2.32
N THR A 70 -17.08 1.05 -2.56
CA THR A 70 -16.57 1.63 -3.81
C THR A 70 -15.05 1.58 -3.84
N ILE A 71 -14.48 1.07 -4.94
CA ILE A 71 -13.04 1.11 -5.20
C ILE A 71 -12.71 2.39 -5.97
N ILE A 72 -11.81 3.20 -5.42
CA ILE A 72 -11.37 4.46 -6.03
C ILE A 72 -9.85 4.45 -6.15
N CYS A 73 -9.33 4.90 -7.30
CA CYS A 73 -7.92 5.21 -7.46
C CYS A 73 -7.68 6.67 -7.05
N ALA A 74 -6.82 6.89 -6.05
CA ALA A 74 -6.45 8.23 -5.63
C ALA A 74 -5.69 8.95 -6.76
N ALA A 75 -6.21 10.09 -7.23
CA ALA A 75 -5.58 10.88 -8.28
C ALA A 75 -4.43 11.76 -7.78
N HIS A 76 -4.54 12.23 -6.53
CA HIS A 76 -3.57 13.12 -5.90
C HIS A 76 -3.48 12.81 -4.40
N PHE A 77 -2.28 12.97 -3.85
CA PHE A 77 -2.02 12.91 -2.41
C PHE A 77 -1.54 14.29 -1.95
N LEU A 78 -2.07 14.73 -0.81
CA LEU A 78 -1.69 16.00 -0.21
C LEU A 78 -0.94 15.71 1.08
N SER A 79 0.22 16.36 1.26
CA SER A 79 0.90 16.39 2.55
C SER A 79 0.46 17.65 3.28
N VAL A 80 -0.28 17.49 4.37
CA VAL A 80 -0.53 18.58 5.33
C VAL A 80 0.52 18.54 6.44
N PRO A 81 1.15 19.70 6.75
CA PRO A 81 2.03 19.86 7.91
C PRO A 81 1.37 19.37 9.20
#